data_AF-A0A256ZNC5-F1
#
_entry.id   AF-A0A256ZNC5-F1
#
_cell.length_a   1.000
_cell.length_b   1.000
_cell.length_c   1.000
_cell.angle_alpha   90.00
_cell.angle_beta   90.00
_cell.angle_gamma   90.00
#
_symmetry.space_group_name_H-M   'P 1'
#
loop_
_entity.id
_entity.type
_entity.pdbx_description
1 polymer ?
#
loop_
_entity_poly.entity_id
_entity_poly.type
_entity_poly.pdbx_seq_one_letter_code
_entity_poly.pdbx_strand_id
1 'polypeptide(L)' 'MDRPEPGGLSGATLEEAISWGKVGSEAYKVQVICDATICLPVLVAAVMERIFEK' A
#
# COMPACT_ATOMS: atom_id res chain seq x y z
N MET A 1 2.11 10.63 -8.46
CA MET A 1 2.43 9.86 -7.25
C MET A 1 3.83 10.24 -6.81
N ASP A 2 4.05 10.41 -5.52
CA ASP A 2 5.36 10.81 -5.00
C ASP A 2 6.36 9.65 -5.15
N ARG A 3 7.62 9.99 -5.45
CA ARG A 3 8.66 9.01 -5.74
C ARG A 3 9.67 8.93 -4.60
N PRO A 4 10.47 7.85 -4.49
CA PRO A 4 11.46 7.74 -3.43
C PRO A 4 12.70 8.62 -3.65
N GLU A 5 13.07 8.97 -4.88
CA GLU A 5 14.34 9.65 -5.16
C GLU A 5 14.52 11.02 -4.46
N PRO A 6 13.46 11.85 -4.30
CA PRO A 6 13.55 13.09 -3.54
C PRO A 6 13.74 12.92 -2.01
N GLY A 7 13.58 11.71 -1.47
CA GLY A 7 13.72 11.44 -0.03
C GLY A 7 12.56 11.98 0.83
N GLY A 8 11.41 12.25 0.22
CA GLY A 8 10.20 12.69 0.92
C GLY A 8 9.49 11.52 1.61
N LEU A 9 8.86 11.80 2.77
CA LEU A 9 8.14 10.77 3.53
C LEU A 9 6.96 10.15 2.77
N SER A 10 6.28 10.93 1.92
CA SER A 10 5.15 10.47 1.11
C SER A 10 5.54 9.51 -0.02
N GLY A 11 6.79 9.55 -0.47
CA GLY A 11 7.35 8.65 -1.48
C GLY A 11 8.22 7.52 -0.90
N ALA A 12 8.37 7.45 0.43
CA ALA A 12 9.20 6.45 1.09
C ALA A 12 8.72 5.01 0.77
N THR A 13 9.68 4.10 0.62
CA THR A 13 9.39 2.70 0.31
C THR A 13 8.96 1.92 1.55
N LEU A 14 8.35 0.74 1.34
CA LEU A 14 8.01 -0.15 2.45
C LEU A 14 9.28 -0.71 3.12
N GLU A 15 10.36 -0.89 2.37
CA GLU A 15 11.67 -1.29 2.88
C GLU A 15 12.23 -0.25 3.85
N GLU A 16 12.09 1.04 3.54
CA GLU A 16 12.45 2.11 4.46
C GLU A 16 11.58 2.07 5.72
N ALA A 17 10.26 1.89 5.58
CA ALA A 17 9.38 1.78 6.75
C ALA A 17 9.80 0.62 7.70
N ILE A 18 10.30 -0.50 7.15
CA ILE A 18 10.83 -1.63 7.93
C ILE A 18 12.15 -1.28 8.62
N SER A 19 13.07 -0.56 7.95
CA SER A 19 14.36 -0.19 8.56
C SER A 19 14.18 0.68 9.80
N TRP A 20 13.08 1.44 9.87
CA TRP A 20 12.70 2.25 11.02
C TRP A 20 11.84 1.50 12.06
N GLY A 21 11.53 0.23 11.84
CA GLY A 21 10.64 -0.56 12.70
C GLY A 21 9.18 -0.11 12.69
N LYS A 22 8.76 0.71 11.72
CA LYS A 22 7.36 1.16 11.57
C LYS A 22 6.46 0.06 11.00
N VAL A 23 7.04 -0.86 10.23
CA VAL A 23 6.39 -2.05 9.69
C VAL A 23 7.19 -3.27 10.12
N GLY A 24 6.51 -4.34 10.56
CA GLY A 24 7.16 -5.59 10.95
C GLY A 24 7.93 -6.23 9.79
N SER A 25 9.07 -6.86 10.07
CA SER A 25 9.88 -7.55 9.06
C SER A 25 9.08 -8.64 8.33
N GLU A 26 8.30 -9.42 9.09
CA GLU A 26 7.48 -10.54 8.60
C GLU A 26 6.05 -10.14 8.19
N ALA A 27 5.71 -8.85 8.20
CA ALA A 27 4.37 -8.40 7.82
C ALA A 27 4.13 -8.62 6.31
N TYR A 28 2.96 -9.18 5.98
CA TYR A 28 2.44 -9.15 4.61
C TYR A 28 2.14 -7.70 4.21
N LYS A 29 2.75 -7.25 3.13
CA LYS A 29 2.73 -5.84 2.72
C LYS A 29 2.78 -5.73 1.20
N VAL A 30 2.08 -4.74 0.67
CA VAL A 30 2.05 -4.42 -0.75
C VAL A 30 1.87 -2.92 -0.91
N GLN A 31 2.54 -2.34 -1.90
CA GLN A 31 2.34 -0.95 -2.32
C GLN A 31 1.75 -0.97 -3.73
N VAL A 32 0.61 -0.28 -3.91
CA VAL A 32 -0.05 -0.16 -5.22
C VAL A 32 0.22 1.22 -5.79
N ILE A 33 0.94 1.28 -6.90
CA ILE A 33 1.28 2.53 -7.58
C ILE A 33 0.15 2.91 -8.55
N CYS A 34 -0.80 3.73 -8.07
CA CYS A 34 -2.02 4.07 -8.79
C CYS A 34 -2.69 5.32 -8.19
N ASP A 35 -3.58 5.96 -8.95
CA ASP A 35 -4.50 6.94 -8.39
C ASP A 35 -5.53 6.27 -7.47
N ALA A 36 -5.70 6.80 -6.27
CA ALA A 36 -6.60 6.23 -5.27
C ALA A 36 -8.06 6.18 -5.75
N THR A 37 -8.50 7.16 -6.55
CA THR A 37 -9.87 7.23 -7.07
C THR A 37 -10.16 6.12 -8.09
N ILE A 38 -9.12 5.56 -8.71
CA ILE A 38 -9.23 4.45 -9.65
C ILE A 38 -9.10 3.11 -8.93
N CYS A 39 -8.06 2.96 -8.09
CA CYS A 39 -7.74 1.65 -7.51
C CYS A 39 -8.60 1.30 -6.29
N LEU A 40 -9.03 2.27 -5.49
CA LEU A 40 -9.80 2.00 -4.27
C LEU A 40 -11.15 1.31 -4.54
N PRO A 41 -11.98 1.74 -5.53
CA PRO A 41 -13.24 1.07 -5.81
C PRO A 41 -13.09 -0.40 -6.20
N VAL A 42 -12.05 -0.72 -6.99
CA VAL A 42 -11.76 -2.11 -7.41
C VAL A 42 -11.33 -2.98 -6.23
N LEU A 43 -10.45 -2.46 -5.36
CA LEU A 43 -10.03 -3.15 -4.15
C LEU A 43 -11.22 -3.42 -3.21
N VAL A 44 -12.08 -2.42 -3.02
CA VAL A 44 -13.29 -2.55 -2.19
C VAL A 44 -14.21 -3.61 -2.78
N ALA A 45 -14.53 -3.55 -4.07
CA ALA A 45 -15.40 -4.54 -4.72
C ALA A 45 -14.88 -5.97 -4.55
N ALA A 46 -13.60 -6.21 -4.80
CA ALA A 46 -12.99 -7.53 -4.65
C ALA A 46 -13.00 -8.03 -3.19
N VAL A 47 -12.80 -7.14 -2.21
CA VAL A 47 -12.90 -7.48 -0.79
C VAL A 47 -14.34 -7.83 -0.41
N MET A 48 -15.32 -7.03 -0.87
CA MET A 48 -16.74 -7.28 -0.65
C MET A 48 -17.16 -8.66 -1.17
N GLU A 49 -16.84 -8.96 -2.43
CA GLU A 49 -17.15 -10.24 -3.08
C GLU A 49 -16.50 -11.42 -2.34
N ARG A 50 -15.20 -11.34 -2.03
CA ARG A 50 -14.44 -12.50 -1.53
C ARG A 50 -14.63 -12.79 -0.06
N ILE A 51 -14.91 -11.76 0.75
CA ILE A 51 -15.00 -11.90 2.21
C ILE A 51 -16.46 -11.96 2.66
N PHE A 52 -17.35 -11.16 2.07
CA PHE A 52 -18.67 -10.89 2.64
C PHE A 52 -19.83 -11.51 1.84
N GLU A 53 -19.72 -11.69 0.53
CA GLU A 53 -20.81 -12.19 -0.33
C GLU A 53 -20.71 -13.71 -0.64
N LYS A 54 -20.28 -14.52 0.33
CA LYS A 54 -20.24 -15.98 0.17
C LYS A 54 -21.61 -16.61 -0.05
#